data_AF-A0A2E7TM78-F1
#
_entry.id   AF-A0A2E7TM78-F1
#
_cell.length_a   1.000
_cell.length_b   1.000
_cell.length_c   1.000
_cell.angle_alpha   90.00
_cell.angle_beta   90.00
_cell.angle_gamma   90.00
#
_symmetry.space_group_name_H-M   'P 1'
#
loop_
_entity.id
_entity.type
_entity.pdbx_description
1 polymer ?
#
loop_
_entity_poly.entity_id
_entity_poly.type
_entity_poly.pdbx_seq_one_letter_code
_entity_poly.pdbx_strand_id
1 'polypeptide(L)'
;QDQQSLVQFAQTLAQTMGPEIMAKFLDPGEYVKRLAAAQGIDVLNLVKTPETMAQEKEAQMQQMQQQEMLKQAGQFANSPMMDPSKNEAMGEMIKETKDQLTDGTIQGQSPEEGA
;
A
#
# COMPACT_ATOMS: atom_id res chain seq x y z
N GLN A 1 -12.21 38.47 -15.60
CA GLN A 1 -13.33 37.95 -14.80
C GLN A 1 -13.20 36.44 -14.66
N ASP A 2 -13.12 35.69 -15.76
CA ASP A 2 -12.99 34.21 -15.76
C ASP A 2 -11.76 33.67 -15.02
N GLN A 3 -10.59 34.31 -15.10
CA GLN A 3 -9.39 33.85 -14.38
C GLN A 3 -9.60 33.79 -12.87
N GLN A 4 -10.13 34.87 -12.28
CA GLN A 4 -10.34 34.96 -10.84
C GLN A 4 -11.41 33.97 -10.38
N SER A 5 -12.47 33.80 -11.15
CA SER A 5 -13.51 32.79 -10.89
C SER A 5 -12.97 31.37 -10.96
N LEU A 6 -12.10 31.06 -11.94
CA LEU A 6 -11.48 29.74 -12.09
C LEU A 6 -10.52 29.42 -10.93
N VAL A 7 -9.74 30.41 -10.49
CA VAL A 7 -8.83 30.26 -9.34
C VAL A 7 -9.61 30.10 -8.04
N GLN A 8 -10.63 30.92 -7.81
CA GLN A 8 -11.51 30.78 -6.63
C GLN A 8 -12.20 29.42 -6.62
N PHE A 9 -12.75 28.97 -7.76
CA PHE A 9 -13.38 27.65 -7.87
C PHE A 9 -12.41 26.53 -7.50
N ALA A 10 -11.20 26.50 -8.07
CA ALA A 10 -10.21 25.49 -7.75
C ALA A 10 -9.78 25.53 -6.27
N GLN A 11 -9.63 26.71 -5.69
CA GLN A 11 -9.34 26.87 -4.26
C GLN A 11 -10.48 26.34 -3.37
N THR A 12 -11.74 26.69 -3.68
CA THR A 12 -12.91 26.19 -2.94
C THR A 12 -13.04 24.67 -3.08
N LEU A 13 -12.76 24.12 -4.26
CA LEU A 13 -12.85 22.69 -4.49
C LEU A 13 -11.74 21.93 -3.75
N ALA A 14 -10.53 22.49 -3.71
CA ALA A 14 -9.42 21.96 -2.91
C ALA A 14 -9.75 21.96 -1.41
N GLN A 15 -10.40 23.02 -0.90
CA GLN A 15 -10.79 23.13 0.50
C GLN A 15 -11.95 22.20 0.88
N THR A 16 -12.90 21.97 -0.03
CA THR A 16 -14.14 21.23 0.28
C THR A 16 -14.01 19.73 0.03
N MET A 17 -13.28 19.32 -1.00
CA MET A 17 -13.22 17.91 -1.41
C MET A 17 -11.84 17.27 -1.22
N GLY A 18 -10.81 18.09 -0.97
CA GLY A 18 -9.43 17.62 -0.83
C GLY A 18 -8.78 17.21 -2.15
N PRO A 19 -7.45 17.01 -2.14
CA PRO A 19 -6.65 16.77 -3.35
C PRO A 19 -7.00 15.45 -4.07
N GLU A 20 -7.46 14.43 -3.35
CA GLU A 20 -7.79 13.13 -3.94
C GLU A 20 -9.04 13.18 -4.82
N ILE A 21 -10.08 13.88 -4.36
CA ILE A 21 -11.31 14.05 -5.12
C ILE A 21 -11.08 15.03 -6.27
N MET A 22 -10.24 16.05 -6.08
CA MET A 22 -9.81 16.91 -7.18
C MET A 22 -9.17 16.12 -8.32
N ALA A 23 -8.24 15.21 -8.03
CA ALA A 23 -7.58 14.41 -9.06
C ALA A 23 -8.54 13.46 -9.80
N LYS A 24 -9.68 13.10 -9.19
CA LYS A 24 -10.70 12.23 -9.81
C LYS A 24 -11.65 12.97 -10.76
N PHE A 25 -11.97 14.23 -10.48
CA PHE A 25 -13.03 14.97 -11.18
C PHE A 25 -12.53 16.20 -11.96
N LEU A 26 -11.32 16.67 -11.65
CA LEU A 26 -10.70 17.77 -12.38
C LEU A 26 -9.78 17.21 -13.45
N ASP A 27 -9.98 17.63 -14.70
CA ASP A 27 -8.97 17.46 -15.75
C ASP A 27 -7.93 18.60 -15.62
N PRO A 28 -6.70 18.31 -15.17
CA PRO A 28 -5.68 19.33 -14.99
C PRO A 28 -5.27 19.99 -16.31
N GLY A 29 -5.36 19.28 -17.43
CA GLY A 29 -5.06 19.82 -18.75
C GLY A 29 -6.07 20.90 -19.17
N GLU A 30 -7.37 20.63 -19.01
CA GLU A 30 -8.42 21.62 -19.29
C GLU A 30 -8.35 22.83 -18.36
N TYR A 31 -8.05 22.62 -17.07
CA TYR A 31 -7.86 23.72 -16.12
C TYR A 31 -6.72 24.66 -16.55
N VAL A 32 -5.56 24.10 -16.92
CA VAL A 32 -4.41 24.89 -17.38
C VAL A 32 -4.71 25.59 -18.70
N LYS A 33 -5.37 24.94 -19.66
CA LYS A 33 -5.80 25.57 -20.93
C LYS A 33 -6.68 26.79 -20.69
N ARG A 34 -7.68 26.68 -19.81
CA ARG A 34 -8.58 27.79 -19.46
C ARG A 34 -7.85 28.91 -18.74
N LEU A 35 -6.96 28.56 -17.81
CA LEU A 35 -6.16 29.54 -17.08
C LEU A 35 -5.23 30.33 -18.00
N ALA A 36 -4.59 29.65 -18.95
CA ALA A 36 -3.69 30.26 -19.91
C ALA A 36 -4.45 31.08 -20.97
N ALA A 37 -5.59 30.59 -21.48
CA ALA A 37 -6.46 31.37 -22.36
C ALA A 37 -6.93 32.67 -21.69
N ALA A 38 -7.28 32.61 -20.38
CA ALA A 38 -7.63 33.80 -19.60
C ALA A 38 -6.45 34.76 -19.38
N GLN A 39 -5.21 34.29 -19.52
CA GLN A 39 -3.99 35.09 -19.44
C GLN A 39 -3.41 35.49 -20.82
N GLY A 40 -4.04 35.04 -21.92
CA GLY A 40 -3.52 35.25 -23.27
C GLY A 40 -2.21 34.49 -23.55
N ILE A 41 -1.95 33.41 -22.82
CA ILE A 41 -0.75 32.57 -22.96
C ILE A 41 -1.09 31.35 -23.82
N ASP A 42 -0.23 31.05 -24.78
CA ASP A 42 -0.32 29.82 -25.56
C ASP A 42 0.17 28.61 -24.74
N VAL A 43 -0.66 27.59 -24.66
CA VAL A 43 -0.43 26.34 -23.91
C VAL A 43 0.23 25.24 -24.72
N LEU A 44 0.47 25.46 -26.01
CA LEU A 44 0.99 24.44 -26.93
C LEU A 44 2.33 23.80 -26.51
N ASN A 45 3.00 24.31 -25.46
CA ASN A 45 4.17 23.68 -24.85
C ASN A 45 4.14 23.63 -23.30
N LEU A 46 3.00 23.95 -22.68
CA LEU A 46 2.86 24.06 -21.22
C LEU A 46 2.01 22.94 -20.61
N VAL A 47 1.20 22.27 -21.43
CA VAL A 47 0.32 21.16 -21.01
C VAL A 47 0.82 19.87 -21.62
N LYS A 48 1.05 18.85 -20.79
CA LYS A 48 1.42 17.51 -21.23
C LYS A 48 0.35 16.95 -22.17
N THR A 49 0.76 16.22 -23.19
CA THR A 49 -0.19 15.55 -24.08
C THR A 49 -0.94 14.45 -23.31
N PRO A 50 -2.18 14.10 -23.72
CA PRO A 50 -2.91 12.98 -23.12
C PRO A 50 -2.10 11.67 -23.16
N GLU A 51 -1.34 11.44 -24.22
CA GLU A 51 -0.48 10.27 -24.38
C GLU A 51 0.65 10.26 -23.34
N THR A 52 1.34 11.39 -23.15
CA THR A 52 2.37 11.54 -22.11
C THR A 52 1.80 11.32 -20.71
N MET A 53 0.61 11.86 -20.43
CA MET A 53 -0.05 11.67 -19.13
C MET A 53 -0.46 10.21 -18.90
N ALA A 54 -0.93 9.51 -19.93
CA ALA A 54 -1.26 8.09 -19.84
C ALA A 54 -0.01 7.24 -19.59
N GLN A 55 1.09 7.49 -20.32
CA GLN A 55 2.37 6.83 -20.10
C GLN A 55 2.92 7.07 -18.69
N GLU A 56 2.87 8.31 -18.19
CA GLU A 56 3.32 8.63 -16.83
C GLU A 56 2.44 7.93 -15.77
N LYS A 57 1.13 7.85 -16.00
CA LYS A 57 0.22 7.13 -15.11
C LYS A 57 0.54 5.63 -15.08
N GLU A 58 0.83 5.04 -16.23
CA GLU A 58 1.22 3.63 -16.32
C GLU A 58 2.58 3.37 -15.65
N ALA A 59 3.56 4.25 -15.88
CA ALA A 59 4.85 4.19 -15.23
C ALA A 59 4.74 4.33 -13.70
N GLN A 60 3.91 5.25 -13.23
CA GLN A 60 3.65 5.44 -11.80
C GLN A 60 2.95 4.22 -11.19
N MET A 61 2.03 3.58 -11.94
CA MET A 61 1.37 2.34 -11.49
C MET A 61 2.37 1.18 -11.39
N GLN A 62 3.26 1.01 -12.37
CA GLN A 62 4.34 0.02 -12.29
C GLN A 62 5.27 0.29 -11.10
N GLN A 63 5.63 1.54 -10.86
CA GLN A 63 6.47 1.91 -9.73
C GLN A 63 5.80 1.59 -8.38
N MET A 64 4.51 1.89 -8.23
CA MET A 64 3.75 1.54 -7.02
C MET A 64 3.70 0.02 -6.82
N GLN A 65 3.42 -0.75 -7.88
CA GLN A 65 3.40 -2.21 -7.80
C GLN A 65 4.77 -2.78 -7.39
N GLN A 66 5.86 -2.22 -7.92
CA GLN A 66 7.21 -2.63 -7.56
C GLN A 66 7.55 -2.28 -6.10
N GLN A 67 7.13 -1.11 -5.62
CA GLN A 67 7.30 -0.73 -4.22
C GLN A 67 6.50 -1.63 -3.29
N GLU A 68 5.27 -2.00 -3.66
CA GLU A 68 4.44 -2.90 -2.86
C GLU A 68 5.03 -4.31 -2.79
N MET A 69 5.53 -4.84 -3.92
CA MET A 69 6.25 -6.11 -3.95
C MET A 69 7.52 -6.05 -3.09
N LEU A 70 8.29 -4.98 -3.18
CA LEU A 70 9.51 -4.82 -2.37
C LEU A 70 9.17 -4.71 -0.88
N LYS A 71 8.09 -4.03 -0.53
CA LYS A 71 7.59 -3.93 0.84
C LYS A 71 7.12 -5.30 1.37
N GLN A 72 6.47 -6.10 0.53
CA GLN A 72 6.07 -7.46 0.89
C GLN A 72 7.30 -8.38 1.05
N ALA A 73 8.26 -8.33 0.12
CA ALA A 73 9.51 -9.06 0.20
C ALA A 73 10.33 -8.66 1.43
N GLY A 74 10.38 -7.36 1.75
CA GLY A 74 11.02 -6.84 2.96
C GLY A 74 10.33 -7.31 4.23
N GLN A 75 8.99 -7.43 4.24
CA GLN A 75 8.26 -8.03 5.36
C GLN A 75 8.52 -9.53 5.51
N PHE A 76 8.66 -10.28 4.41
CA PHE A 76 9.06 -11.69 4.45
C PHE A 76 10.52 -11.88 4.89
N ALA A 77 11.43 -11.02 4.44
CA ALA A 77 12.84 -11.05 4.87
C ALA A 77 12.99 -10.64 6.35
N ASN A 78 12.18 -9.70 6.83
CA ASN A 78 12.09 -9.33 8.25
C ASN A 78 11.09 -10.18 9.03
N SER A 79 10.51 -11.22 8.44
CA SER A 79 9.53 -12.03 9.16
C SER A 79 10.24 -12.82 10.28
N PRO A 80 9.70 -12.81 11.51
CA PRO A 80 10.20 -13.59 12.66
C PRO A 80 10.42 -15.09 12.40
N MET A 81 9.89 -15.64 11.31
CA MET A 81 10.07 -17.05 10.92
C MET A 81 11.41 -17.37 10.25
N MET A 82 12.13 -16.37 9.71
CA MET A 82 13.45 -16.54 9.08
C MET A 82 14.60 -16.20 10.04
N ASP A 83 14.27 -15.87 11.30
CA ASP A 83 15.23 -15.66 12.38
C ASP A 83 15.47 -17.01 13.09
N PRO A 84 16.69 -17.61 12.97
CA PRO A 84 17.01 -18.90 13.59
C PRO A 84 16.70 -18.91 15.09
N SER A 85 16.95 -17.80 15.79
CA SER A 85 16.76 -17.71 17.23
C SER A 85 15.29 -17.78 17.64
N LYS A 86 14.36 -17.30 16.80
CA LYS A 86 12.91 -17.43 17.05
C LYS A 86 12.36 -18.79 16.64
N ASN A 87 12.92 -19.38 15.59
CA ASN A 87 12.55 -20.72 15.15
C ASN A 87 13.00 -21.79 16.18
N GLU A 88 14.17 -21.58 16.79
CA GLU A 88 14.67 -22.37 17.92
C GLU A 88 13.76 -22.23 19.15
N ALA A 89 13.37 -21.00 19.54
CA ALA A 89 12.47 -20.77 20.66
C ALA A 89 11.09 -21.45 20.49
N MET A 90 10.57 -21.47 19.27
CA MET A 90 9.34 -22.21 18.93
C MET A 90 9.54 -23.73 19.07
N GLY A 91 10.69 -24.24 18.62
CA GLY A 91 11.07 -25.65 18.75
C GLY A 91 11.19 -26.10 20.21
N GLU A 92 11.78 -25.26 21.08
CA GLU A 92 11.87 -25.53 22.51
C GLU A 92 10.49 -25.53 23.19
N MET A 93 9.62 -24.56 22.89
CA MET A 93 8.25 -24.53 23.43
C MET A 93 7.45 -25.78 23.05
N ILE A 94 7.57 -26.24 21.80
CA ILE A 94 6.91 -27.46 21.32
C ILE A 94 7.47 -28.69 22.06
N LYS A 95 8.78 -28.73 22.29
CA LYS A 95 9.42 -29.83 23.01
C LYS A 95 8.97 -29.88 24.47
N GLU A 96 8.94 -28.74 25.15
CA GLU A 96 8.48 -28.63 26.54
C GLU A 96 6.99 -28.99 26.69
N THR A 97 6.15 -28.54 25.75
CA THR A 97 4.72 -28.89 25.72
C THR A 97 4.52 -30.39 25.46
N LYS A 98 5.32 -30.98 24.56
CA LYS A 98 5.28 -32.41 24.29
C LYS A 98 5.71 -33.22 25.50
N ASP A 99 6.79 -32.83 26.17
CA ASP A 99 7.28 -33.50 27.37
C ASP A 99 6.23 -33.45 28.50
N GLN A 100 5.54 -32.33 28.70
CA GLN A 100 4.41 -32.22 29.65
C GLN A 100 3.21 -33.11 29.29
N LEU A 101 2.89 -33.25 27.99
CA LEU A 101 1.80 -34.12 27.53
C LEU A 101 2.16 -35.61 27.70
N THR A 102 3.42 -35.99 27.48
CA THR A 102 3.88 -37.37 27.68
C THR A 102 4.03 -37.73 29.16
N ASP A 103 4.48 -36.81 30.01
CA ASP A 103 4.63 -37.07 31.46
C ASP A 103 3.27 -37.19 32.16
N GLY A 104 2.27 -36.41 31.72
CA GLY A 104 0.89 -36.49 32.24
C GLY A 104 0.12 -37.78 31.90
N THR A 105 0.65 -38.64 31.01
CA THR A 105 -0.05 -39.86 30.56
C THR A 105 0.51 -41.16 31.20
N ILE A 106 1.61 -41.09 31.97
CA ILE A 106 2.25 -42.26 32.61
C ILE A 106 1.86 -42.38 34.10
N GLN A 107 0.59 -42.18 34.44
CA GLN A 107 0.09 -42.52 35.78
C GLN A 107 -1.25 -43.28 35.79
N GLY A 108 -1.74 -43.73 34.63
CA GLY A 108 -3.09 -44.25 34.48
C GLY A 108 -3.26 -45.63 33.83
N GLN A 109 -2.21 -46.44 33.66
CA GLN A 109 -2.38 -47.81 33.15
C GLN A 109 -1.80 -48.85 34.12
N SER A 110 -2.71 -49.40 34.93
CA SER A 110 -2.58 -50.75 35.47
C SER A 110 -2.34 -51.75 34.34
N PRO A 111 -1.28 -52.56 34.37
CA PRO A 111 -1.17 -53.72 33.51
C PRO A 111 -2.09 -54.83 34.02
N GLU A 112 -2.87 -55.39 33.09
CA GLU A 112 -3.57 -56.67 33.22
C GLU A 112 -2.62 -57.80 33.66
N GLU A 113 -3.10 -58.70 34.52
CA GLU A 113 -2.67 -60.10 34.69
C GLU A 113 -3.67 -60.68 35.73
N GLY A 114 -4.47 -61.73 35.53
CA GLY A 114 -4.43 -62.89 34.65
C GLY A 114 -4.92 -64.06 35.53
N ALA A 115 -5.91 -64.82 35.03
CA ALA A 115 -6.50 -66.05 35.60
C ALA A 115 -7.41 -65.93 36.85
#